data_AF-A0AAX4PD70-F1
#
_entry.id   AF-A0AAX4PD70-F1
#
_cell.length_a   1.000
_cell.length_b   1.000
_cell.length_c   1.000
_cell.angle_alpha   90.00
_cell.angle_beta   90.00
_cell.angle_gamma   90.00
#
_symmetry.space_group_name_H-M   'P 1'
#
loop_
_entity.id
_entity.type
_entity.pdbx_description
1 polymer ?
#
loop_
_entity_poly.entity_id
_entity_poly.type
_entity_poly.pdbx_seq_one_letter_code
_entity_poly.pdbx_strand_id
1 'polypeptide(L)'
;MARGAGEPSTKRAKVDEAEEEEDPLVRRKEEVVRLLERARKGKDNARAKEELLTLCAKLEAKNDKFLRRLPPELWQKILDQNVQQNDLLAMAMTCRLFREKQKDLRLEVETELTSDRVLDLRKSGKVTSHTLGWFQWVCDTFEILPGYKKRWERVKGAVYEGGLLNYAAFLGSVEILRWLMEEKGWETNWRTGESAGLGGSVEVLEYLRGWGRGYEYSRGVSDGAAREGHLEALKYLRGLDPPCPWDDGTCSAAAYGGHLEVLKFARGQEPPCPWDEWTCYEAAYGGHLDVLKWARSQDPPCPWDDGTCSEAAYGGSLEALKFLRSQDPPCPWIRSDCRAAAELSDHQHVIDWIDQQEDESDTEY
;
A
#
# COMPACT_ATOMS: atom_id res chain seq x y z
N MET A 1 73.86 -2.28 -48.13
CA MET A 1 72.45 -2.73 -48.23
C MET A 1 71.65 -2.03 -47.14
N ALA A 2 70.37 -1.73 -47.39
CA ALA A 2 69.45 -0.84 -46.65
C ALA A 2 69.73 0.67 -46.92
N ARG A 3 68.98 1.41 -47.77
CA ARG A 3 67.52 1.75 -47.76
C ARG A 3 67.07 2.20 -46.37
N GLY A 4 66.57 3.40 -46.09
CA GLY A 4 66.21 4.58 -46.86
C GLY A 4 65.37 5.40 -45.87
N ALA A 5 65.85 6.58 -45.48
CA ALA A 5 65.14 7.46 -44.56
C ALA A 5 64.01 8.16 -45.34
N GLY A 6 62.78 7.73 -45.08
CA GLY A 6 61.56 8.36 -45.59
C GLY A 6 60.64 8.64 -44.41
N GLU A 7 60.54 9.92 -44.05
CA GLU A 7 59.47 10.42 -43.17
C GLU A 7 58.11 10.12 -43.80
N PRO A 8 57.13 9.63 -43.03
CA PRO A 8 55.74 9.69 -43.44
C PRO A 8 55.01 10.77 -42.64
N SER A 9 54.81 11.90 -43.30
CA SER A 9 53.50 12.48 -43.60
C SER A 9 52.38 12.24 -42.57
N THR A 10 51.99 13.34 -41.94
CA THR A 10 50.65 13.63 -41.39
C THR A 10 49.52 12.76 -41.95
N LYS A 11 48.95 11.92 -41.09
CA LYS A 11 47.54 11.53 -41.19
C LYS A 11 46.86 11.93 -39.88
N ARG A 12 46.15 13.07 -39.94
CA ARG A 12 45.03 13.37 -39.04
C ARG A 12 44.15 12.12 -38.99
N ALA A 13 44.17 11.41 -37.88
CA ALA A 13 43.06 10.53 -37.53
C ALA A 13 41.86 11.46 -37.36
N LYS A 14 40.94 11.42 -38.33
CA LYS A 14 39.57 11.84 -38.08
C LYS A 14 39.07 10.87 -37.02
N VAL A 15 39.01 11.35 -35.78
CA VAL A 15 38.08 10.78 -34.81
C VAL A 15 36.73 11.13 -35.38
N ASP A 16 36.13 10.17 -36.10
CA ASP A 16 34.71 10.22 -36.39
C ASP A 16 34.04 10.14 -35.01
N GLU A 17 33.70 11.31 -34.45
CA GLU A 17 32.74 11.45 -33.37
C GLU A 17 31.42 10.88 -33.92
N ALA A 18 31.23 9.57 -33.73
CA ALA A 18 29.91 8.99 -33.74
C ALA A 18 29.20 9.59 -32.52
N GLU A 19 28.51 10.71 -32.73
CA GLU A 19 27.46 11.18 -31.83
C GLU A 19 26.52 9.98 -31.64
N GLU A 20 26.57 9.34 -30.47
CA GLU A 20 25.54 8.39 -30.06
C GLU A 20 24.22 9.15 -30.10
N GLU A 21 23.41 8.88 -31.13
CA GLU A 21 22.12 9.52 -31.34
C GLU A 21 21.20 9.09 -30.18
N GLU A 22 21.16 9.93 -29.15
CA GLU A 22 20.42 9.73 -27.92
C GLU A 22 18.97 9.34 -28.23
N ASP A 23 18.46 8.27 -27.60
CA ASP A 23 17.13 7.70 -27.90
C ASP A 23 16.08 8.83 -27.93
N PRO A 24 15.33 9.00 -29.04
CA PRO A 24 14.31 10.04 -29.18
C PRO A 24 13.27 10.07 -28.05
N LEU A 25 13.06 8.97 -27.33
CA LEU A 25 12.21 8.89 -26.15
C LEU A 25 12.90 9.43 -24.89
N VAL A 26 14.18 9.11 -24.70
CA VAL A 26 15.01 9.63 -23.59
C VAL A 26 15.13 11.15 -23.72
N ARG A 27 15.46 11.65 -24.91
CA ARG A 27 15.55 13.08 -25.20
C ARG A 27 14.24 13.83 -24.92
N ARG A 28 13.09 13.23 -25.30
CA ARG A 28 11.76 13.81 -25.02
C ARG A 28 11.45 13.83 -23.52
N LYS A 29 11.75 12.75 -22.81
CA LYS A 29 11.56 12.65 -21.36
C LYS A 29 12.36 13.75 -20.66
N GLU A 30 13.63 13.92 -21.04
CA GLU A 30 14.49 14.95 -20.47
C GLU A 30 14.03 16.37 -20.78
N GLU A 31 13.52 16.64 -21.98
CA GLU A 31 12.98 17.95 -22.35
C GLU A 31 11.75 18.31 -21.50
N VAL A 32 10.84 17.35 -21.29
CA VAL A 32 9.68 17.50 -20.41
C VAL A 32 10.11 17.73 -18.96
N VAL A 33 11.06 16.94 -18.45
CA VAL A 33 11.60 17.07 -17.08
C VAL A 33 12.26 18.45 -16.89
N ARG A 34 13.09 18.89 -17.83
CA ARG A 34 13.73 20.22 -17.79
C ARG A 34 12.71 21.36 -17.74
N LEU A 35 11.67 21.30 -18.58
CA LEU A 35 10.62 22.33 -18.60
C LEU A 35 9.76 22.30 -17.33
N LEU A 36 9.47 21.11 -16.79
CA LEU A 36 8.77 20.93 -15.52
C LEU A 36 9.56 21.55 -14.36
N GLU A 37 10.86 21.27 -14.26
CA GLU A 37 11.74 21.85 -13.24
C GLU A 37 11.80 23.38 -13.35
N ARG A 38 11.85 23.91 -14.58
CA ARG A 38 11.85 25.35 -14.84
C ARG A 38 10.53 26.01 -14.47
N ALA A 39 9.41 25.34 -14.72
CA ALA A 39 8.08 25.80 -14.35
C ALA A 39 7.85 25.78 -12.83
N ARG A 40 8.49 24.87 -12.10
CA ARG A 40 8.39 24.75 -10.62
C ARG A 40 9.21 25.79 -9.86
N LYS A 41 10.34 26.25 -10.40
CA LYS A 41 11.31 27.10 -9.67
C LYS A 41 10.91 28.59 -9.50
N GLY A 42 9.70 29.03 -9.86
CA GLY A 42 9.35 30.46 -9.74
C GLY A 42 7.87 30.79 -9.62
N LYS A 43 7.54 31.75 -8.74
CA LYS A 43 6.18 32.28 -8.53
C LYS A 43 5.54 32.91 -9.78
N ASP A 44 6.33 33.23 -10.82
CA ASP A 44 5.88 34.00 -11.99
C ASP A 44 6.44 33.50 -13.34
N ASN A 45 6.57 32.18 -13.52
CA ASN A 45 7.09 31.61 -14.78
C ASN A 45 5.99 31.20 -15.77
N ALA A 46 5.09 32.14 -16.09
CA ALA A 46 3.97 31.92 -17.02
C ALA A 46 4.43 31.36 -18.38
N ARG A 47 5.57 31.86 -18.88
CA ARG A 47 6.17 31.43 -20.13
C ARG A 47 6.63 29.97 -20.12
N ALA A 48 7.27 29.50 -19.04
CA ALA A 48 7.66 28.08 -18.94
C ALA A 48 6.46 27.15 -18.86
N LYS A 49 5.38 27.59 -18.19
CA LYS A 49 4.10 26.86 -18.16
C LYS A 49 3.48 26.77 -19.55
N GLU A 50 3.47 27.87 -20.30
CA GLU A 50 2.94 27.91 -21.68
C GLU A 50 3.78 27.07 -22.66
N GLU A 51 5.10 27.11 -22.55
CA GLU A 51 6.01 26.26 -23.33
C GLU A 51 5.80 24.76 -23.02
N LEU A 52 5.62 24.41 -21.74
CA LEU A 52 5.29 23.05 -21.33
C LEU A 52 3.93 22.60 -21.88
N LEU A 53 2.89 23.42 -21.75
CA LEU A 53 1.56 23.14 -22.29
C LEU A 53 1.61 22.91 -23.81
N THR A 54 2.36 23.74 -24.53
CA THR A 54 2.54 23.61 -25.97
C THR A 54 3.28 22.33 -26.34
N LEU A 55 4.32 21.96 -25.60
CA LEU A 55 5.05 20.71 -25.82
C LEU A 55 4.16 19.49 -25.55
N CYS A 56 3.42 19.48 -24.44
CA CYS A 56 2.46 18.44 -24.12
C CYS A 56 1.41 18.29 -25.23
N ALA A 57 0.81 19.39 -25.70
CA ALA A 57 -0.16 19.36 -26.79
C ALA A 57 0.42 18.77 -28.09
N LYS A 58 1.68 19.07 -28.43
CA LYS A 58 2.36 18.49 -29.60
C LYS A 58 2.62 16.99 -29.43
N LEU A 59 3.08 16.57 -28.25
CA LEU A 59 3.29 15.16 -27.94
C LEU A 59 1.98 14.38 -27.97
N GLU A 60 0.90 14.96 -27.45
CA GLU A 60 -0.45 14.41 -27.49
C GLU A 60 -0.94 14.25 -28.93
N ALA A 61 -0.87 15.28 -29.76
CA ALA A 61 -1.27 15.19 -31.17
C ALA A 61 -0.49 14.11 -31.93
N LYS A 62 0.79 13.95 -31.59
CA LYS A 62 1.64 12.88 -32.15
C LYS A 62 1.17 11.50 -31.68
N ASN A 63 0.96 11.32 -30.37
CA ASN A 63 0.48 10.07 -29.79
C ASN A 63 -0.90 9.68 -30.34
N ASP A 64 -1.81 10.65 -30.47
CA ASP A 64 -3.14 10.48 -31.05
C ASP A 64 -3.08 9.88 -32.46
N LYS A 65 -2.20 10.41 -33.32
CA LYS A 65 -1.97 9.91 -34.68
C LYS A 65 -1.47 8.46 -34.72
N PHE A 66 -0.63 8.06 -33.76
CA PHE A 66 -0.09 6.68 -33.71
C PHE A 66 -1.10 5.69 -33.15
N LEU A 67 -1.72 6.05 -32.04
CA LEU A 67 -2.56 5.16 -31.24
C LEU A 67 -3.96 4.98 -31.85
N ARG A 68 -4.50 5.95 -32.61
CA ARG A 68 -5.76 5.77 -33.38
C ARG A 68 -5.68 4.70 -34.47
N ARG A 69 -4.49 4.19 -34.81
CA ARG A 69 -4.32 3.13 -35.81
C ARG A 69 -4.66 1.74 -35.27
N LEU A 70 -4.84 1.59 -33.96
CA LEU A 70 -5.19 0.33 -33.32
C LEU A 70 -6.71 0.07 -33.39
N PRO A 71 -7.15 -1.11 -33.89
CA PRO A 71 -8.55 -1.53 -33.85
C PRO A 71 -9.10 -1.61 -32.41
N PRO A 72 -10.42 -1.41 -32.20
CA PRO A 72 -11.06 -1.50 -30.88
C PRO A 72 -10.82 -2.83 -30.14
N GLU A 73 -10.73 -3.94 -30.87
CA GLU A 73 -10.53 -5.29 -30.31
C GLU A 73 -9.13 -5.44 -29.70
N LEU A 74 -8.13 -4.78 -30.31
CA LEU A 74 -6.76 -4.72 -29.79
C LEU A 74 -6.69 -3.81 -28.55
N TRP A 75 -7.44 -2.71 -28.54
CA TRP A 75 -7.56 -1.88 -27.34
C TRP A 75 -8.16 -2.65 -26.17
N GLN A 76 -9.24 -3.39 -26.41
CA GLN A 76 -9.87 -4.20 -25.38
C GLN A 76 -8.90 -5.26 -24.82
N LYS A 77 -8.14 -5.95 -25.69
CA LYS A 77 -7.11 -6.91 -25.26
C LYS A 77 -5.97 -6.27 -24.45
N ILE A 78 -5.56 -5.06 -24.82
CA ILE A 78 -4.53 -4.32 -24.07
C ILE A 78 -5.06 -4.00 -22.67
N LEU A 79 -6.25 -3.42 -22.58
CA LEU A 79 -6.82 -2.94 -21.31
C LEU A 79 -7.27 -4.10 -20.40
N ASP A 80 -7.86 -5.18 -20.95
CA ASP A 80 -8.41 -6.28 -20.14
C ASP A 80 -7.36 -7.30 -19.71
N GLN A 81 -6.29 -7.50 -20.49
CA GLN A 81 -5.37 -8.64 -20.30
C GLN A 81 -3.91 -8.25 -20.09
N ASN A 82 -3.50 -7.03 -20.43
CA ASN A 82 -2.07 -6.67 -20.50
C ASN A 82 -1.71 -5.39 -19.75
N VAL A 83 -2.69 -4.69 -19.19
CA VAL A 83 -2.46 -3.50 -18.37
C VAL A 83 -3.20 -3.71 -17.05
N GLN A 84 -2.46 -3.72 -15.94
CA GLN A 84 -3.08 -3.90 -14.63
C GLN A 84 -3.95 -2.69 -14.29
N GLN A 85 -4.96 -2.84 -13.42
CA GLN A 85 -5.92 -1.77 -13.12
C GLN A 85 -5.27 -0.46 -12.64
N ASN A 86 -4.10 -0.52 -12.02
CA ASN A 86 -3.35 0.66 -11.57
C ASN A 86 -2.47 1.27 -12.68
N ASP A 87 -1.96 0.45 -13.60
CA ASP A 87 -1.29 0.93 -14.82
C ASP A 87 -2.33 1.56 -15.77
N LEU A 88 -3.54 1.00 -15.79
CA LEU A 88 -4.73 1.55 -16.43
C LEU A 88 -5.09 2.90 -15.82
N LEU A 89 -5.11 2.99 -14.49
CA LEU A 89 -5.29 4.25 -13.78
C LEU A 89 -4.19 5.24 -14.19
N ALA A 90 -2.90 4.86 -14.11
CA ALA A 90 -1.77 5.70 -14.51
C ALA A 90 -1.82 6.14 -15.98
N MET A 91 -2.23 5.27 -16.90
CA MET A 91 -2.36 5.55 -18.33
C MET A 91 -3.59 6.39 -18.64
N ALA A 92 -4.73 6.13 -18.02
CA ALA A 92 -5.93 6.96 -18.12
C ALA A 92 -5.70 8.36 -17.51
N MET A 93 -4.87 8.42 -16.47
CA MET A 93 -4.42 9.65 -15.84
C MET A 93 -3.53 10.45 -16.81
N THR A 94 -2.49 9.85 -17.39
CA THR A 94 -1.49 10.60 -18.19
C THR A 94 -1.77 10.72 -19.69
N CYS A 95 -2.75 10.00 -20.26
CA CYS A 95 -3.03 10.02 -21.69
C CYS A 95 -4.53 10.19 -22.01
N ARG A 96 -4.88 11.32 -22.63
CA ARG A 96 -6.26 11.67 -23.02
C ARG A 96 -6.90 10.63 -23.95
N LEU A 97 -6.15 10.09 -24.91
CA LEU A 97 -6.66 9.07 -25.82
C LEU A 97 -6.98 7.76 -25.10
N PHE A 98 -6.15 7.33 -24.15
CA PHE A 98 -6.45 6.16 -23.33
C PHE A 98 -7.73 6.36 -22.53
N ARG A 99 -7.92 7.55 -21.96
CA ARG A 99 -9.16 7.92 -21.26
C ARG A 99 -10.39 7.92 -22.18
N GLU A 100 -10.26 8.42 -23.41
CA GLU A 100 -11.33 8.38 -24.42
C GLU A 100 -11.65 6.94 -24.85
N LYS A 101 -10.63 6.11 -25.09
CA LYS A 101 -10.82 4.70 -25.46
C LYS A 101 -11.42 3.87 -24.34
N GLN A 102 -11.03 4.13 -23.10
CA GLN A 102 -11.65 3.53 -21.93
C GLN A 102 -13.15 3.86 -21.84
N LYS A 103 -13.53 5.13 -22.09
CA LYS A 103 -14.94 5.56 -22.14
C LYS A 103 -15.69 4.87 -23.29
N ASP A 104 -15.10 4.81 -24.48
CA ASP A 104 -15.68 4.13 -25.64
C ASP A 104 -15.96 2.65 -25.35
N LEU A 105 -15.06 2.00 -24.61
CA LEU A 105 -15.15 0.59 -24.22
C LEU A 105 -15.97 0.34 -22.95
N ARG A 106 -16.49 1.39 -22.29
CA ARG A 106 -17.27 1.33 -21.03
C ARG A 106 -16.54 0.59 -19.89
N LEU A 107 -15.22 0.69 -19.85
CA LEU A 107 -14.41 0.09 -18.79
C LEU A 107 -14.41 1.02 -17.56
N GLU A 108 -15.04 0.60 -16.46
CA GLU A 108 -14.96 1.30 -15.17
C GLU A 108 -13.60 1.01 -14.52
N VAL A 109 -12.73 2.01 -14.45
CA VAL A 109 -11.52 1.92 -13.62
C VAL A 109 -11.91 2.36 -12.22
N GLU A 110 -11.86 1.44 -11.28
CA GLU A 110 -12.05 1.78 -9.88
C GLU A 110 -10.85 2.62 -9.42
N THR A 111 -11.11 3.88 -9.08
CA THR A 111 -10.11 4.83 -8.55
C THR A 111 -10.16 4.90 -7.02
N GLU A 112 -10.91 4.01 -6.37
CA GLU A 112 -11.14 4.07 -4.93
C GLU A 112 -9.83 3.79 -4.17
N LEU A 113 -9.26 4.82 -3.56
CA LEU A 113 -8.12 4.72 -2.64
C LEU A 113 -8.62 4.41 -1.23
N THR A 114 -9.21 3.23 -1.02
CA THR A 114 -9.58 2.76 0.32
C THR A 114 -8.34 2.25 1.08
N SER A 115 -8.42 2.23 2.41
CA SER A 115 -7.32 1.73 3.25
C SER A 115 -6.92 0.29 2.87
N ASP A 116 -7.90 -0.60 2.69
CA ASP A 116 -7.64 -2.00 2.31
C ASP A 116 -6.92 -2.11 0.97
N ARG A 117 -7.37 -1.34 -0.02
CA ARG A 117 -6.74 -1.36 -1.35
C ARG A 117 -5.33 -0.79 -1.32
N VAL A 118 -5.07 0.23 -0.51
CA VAL A 118 -3.73 0.79 -0.34
C VAL A 118 -2.79 -0.23 0.30
N LEU A 119 -3.27 -1.01 1.28
CA LEU A 119 -2.50 -2.10 1.90
C LEU A 119 -2.22 -3.24 0.92
N ASP A 120 -3.21 -3.65 0.12
CA ASP A 120 -3.04 -4.68 -0.92
C ASP A 120 -1.98 -4.27 -1.96
N LEU A 121 -1.99 -3.00 -2.36
CA LEU A 121 -0.97 -2.45 -3.26
C LEU A 121 0.42 -2.55 -2.65
N ARG A 122 0.57 -2.22 -1.35
CA ARG A 122 1.87 -2.29 -0.66
C ARG A 122 2.36 -3.72 -0.60
N LYS A 123 1.52 -4.67 -0.18
CA LYS A 123 1.82 -6.10 -0.11
C LYS A 123 2.23 -6.68 -1.47
N SER A 124 1.63 -6.19 -2.56
CA SER A 124 1.99 -6.60 -3.91
C SER A 124 3.34 -6.04 -4.41
N GLY A 125 4.00 -5.15 -3.66
CA GLY A 125 5.23 -4.47 -4.06
C GLY A 125 5.03 -3.40 -5.14
N LYS A 126 3.78 -2.99 -5.40
CA LYS A 126 3.39 -2.11 -6.53
C LYS A 126 3.12 -0.67 -6.12
N VAL A 127 3.30 -0.30 -4.84
CA VAL A 127 3.15 1.11 -4.43
C VAL A 127 4.35 1.90 -4.94
N THR A 128 4.10 2.70 -5.97
CA THR A 128 5.00 3.80 -6.34
C THR A 128 4.83 4.91 -5.31
N SER A 129 5.93 5.42 -4.76
CA SER A 129 5.91 6.65 -3.96
C SER A 129 5.43 7.81 -4.85
N HIS A 130 4.19 8.25 -4.66
CA HIS A 130 3.63 9.35 -5.45
C HIS A 130 4.15 10.69 -4.94
N THR A 131 4.63 11.53 -5.86
CA THR A 131 5.19 12.86 -5.53
C THR A 131 4.08 13.89 -5.30
N LEU A 132 4.41 15.03 -4.68
CA LEU A 132 3.51 16.19 -4.59
C LEU A 132 2.95 16.60 -5.96
N GLY A 133 3.77 16.52 -7.02
CA GLY A 133 3.32 16.84 -8.37
C GLY A 133 2.21 15.92 -8.89
N TRP A 134 2.16 14.67 -8.42
CA TRP A 134 1.07 13.75 -8.75
C TRP A 134 -0.23 14.18 -8.05
N PHE A 135 -0.16 14.53 -6.76
CA PHE A 135 -1.32 15.03 -6.01
C PHE A 135 -1.88 16.33 -6.60
N GLN A 136 -1.00 17.27 -6.96
CA GLN A 136 -1.37 18.50 -7.67
C GLN A 136 -2.12 18.18 -8.96
N TRP A 137 -1.56 17.29 -9.77
CA TRP A 137 -2.17 16.88 -11.03
C TRP A 137 -3.54 16.20 -10.84
N VAL A 138 -3.72 15.35 -9.82
CA VAL A 138 -5.02 14.74 -9.50
C VAL A 138 -6.05 15.81 -9.18
N CYS A 139 -5.70 16.76 -8.32
CA CYS A 139 -6.59 17.87 -7.96
C CYS A 139 -6.91 18.82 -9.13
N ASP A 140 -6.00 18.93 -10.11
CA ASP A 140 -6.21 19.74 -11.31
C ASP A 140 -7.03 19.01 -12.39
N THR A 141 -7.05 17.68 -12.37
CA THR A 141 -7.62 16.85 -13.45
C THR A 141 -9.00 16.29 -13.12
N PHE A 142 -9.23 15.94 -11.86
CA PHE A 142 -10.46 15.30 -11.41
C PHE A 142 -11.30 16.26 -10.59
N GLU A 143 -12.62 16.10 -10.69
CA GLU A 143 -13.53 16.69 -9.72
C GLU A 143 -13.30 16.01 -8.38
N ILE A 144 -12.88 16.80 -7.39
CA ILE A 144 -12.65 16.31 -6.03
C ILE A 144 -13.89 16.62 -5.20
N LEU A 145 -14.51 15.58 -4.66
CA LEU A 145 -15.67 15.71 -3.80
C LEU A 145 -15.24 16.12 -2.38
N PRO A 146 -15.97 17.05 -1.74
CA PRO A 146 -15.59 17.57 -0.43
C PRO A 146 -15.73 16.52 0.68
N GLY A 147 -14.83 16.57 1.66
CA GLY A 147 -14.86 15.72 2.85
C GLY A 147 -14.53 14.25 2.58
N TYR A 148 -15.22 13.35 3.29
CA TYR A 148 -14.95 11.90 3.27
C TYR A 148 -16.14 11.14 2.70
N LYS A 149 -15.86 10.08 1.92
CA LYS A 149 -16.87 9.15 1.41
C LYS A 149 -17.73 8.61 2.56
N LYS A 150 -19.05 8.80 2.45
CA LYS A 150 -20.00 8.28 3.43
C LYS A 150 -20.37 6.83 3.08
N ARG A 151 -20.67 6.01 4.10
CA ARG A 151 -20.92 4.57 3.93
C ARG A 151 -22.06 4.26 2.94
N TRP A 152 -23.05 5.14 2.83
CA TRP A 152 -24.22 4.96 1.96
C TRP A 152 -24.05 5.53 0.55
N GLU A 153 -22.96 6.25 0.27
CA GLU A 153 -22.70 6.81 -1.04
C GLU A 153 -22.16 5.72 -1.98
N ARG A 154 -22.90 5.44 -3.07
CA ARG A 154 -22.53 4.47 -4.10
C ARG A 154 -21.96 5.17 -5.34
N VAL A 155 -21.07 6.14 -5.13
CA VAL A 155 -20.38 6.81 -6.24
C VAL A 155 -19.07 6.07 -6.50
N LYS A 156 -19.13 5.12 -7.44
CA LYS A 156 -17.93 4.38 -7.87
C LYS A 156 -16.96 5.32 -8.57
N GLY A 157 -15.68 5.23 -8.19
CA GLY A 157 -14.61 5.96 -8.85
C GLY A 157 -14.53 7.46 -8.55
N ALA A 158 -15.25 7.93 -7.53
CA ALA A 158 -15.11 9.31 -7.05
C ALA A 158 -13.86 9.47 -6.17
N VAL A 159 -13.19 10.61 -6.33
CA VAL A 159 -12.06 11.03 -5.49
C VAL A 159 -12.57 12.03 -4.47
N TYR A 160 -12.29 11.78 -3.19
CA TYR A 160 -12.70 12.63 -2.08
C TYR A 160 -11.47 13.28 -1.43
N GLU A 161 -11.61 14.51 -0.93
CA GLU A 161 -10.55 15.23 -0.20
C GLU A 161 -9.93 14.36 0.90
N GLY A 162 -10.80 13.74 1.72
CA GLY A 162 -10.39 12.88 2.81
C GLY A 162 -9.67 11.60 2.37
N GLY A 163 -9.98 11.08 1.17
CA GLY A 163 -9.26 9.93 0.61
C GLY A 163 -7.82 10.28 0.25
N LEU A 164 -7.59 11.46 -0.31
CA LEU A 164 -6.26 11.95 -0.64
C LEU A 164 -5.45 12.29 0.63
N LEU A 165 -6.09 12.86 1.65
CA LEU A 165 -5.46 13.07 2.96
C LEU A 165 -5.00 11.75 3.60
N ASN A 166 -5.88 10.75 3.63
CA ASN A 166 -5.55 9.41 4.14
C ASN A 166 -4.39 8.79 3.36
N TYR A 167 -4.40 8.93 2.03
CA TYR A 167 -3.34 8.38 1.21
C TYR A 167 -1.99 9.08 1.44
N ALA A 168 -1.98 10.41 1.55
CA ALA A 168 -0.77 11.16 1.88
C ALA A 168 -0.21 10.81 3.26
N ALA A 169 -1.09 10.62 4.25
CA ALA A 169 -0.72 10.17 5.58
C ALA A 169 -0.10 8.77 5.58
N PHE A 170 -0.72 7.83 4.86
CA PHE A 170 -0.19 6.48 4.69
C PHE A 170 1.17 6.45 3.99
N LEU A 171 1.36 7.27 2.95
CA LEU A 171 2.66 7.39 2.26
C LEU A 171 3.76 7.98 3.15
N GLY A 172 3.41 8.55 4.31
CA GLY A 172 4.39 9.17 5.19
C GLY A 172 4.89 10.53 4.70
N SER A 173 4.14 11.23 3.85
CA SER A 173 4.59 12.48 3.24
C SER A 173 4.01 13.73 3.95
N VAL A 174 4.82 14.32 4.83
CA VAL A 174 4.50 15.63 5.46
C VAL A 174 4.38 16.75 4.42
N GLU A 175 5.18 16.71 3.34
CA GLU A 175 5.11 17.71 2.26
C GLU A 175 3.72 17.74 1.61
N ILE A 176 3.18 16.56 1.27
CA ILE A 176 1.88 16.45 0.63
C ILE A 176 0.77 16.80 1.61
N LEU A 177 0.83 16.32 2.86
CA LEU A 177 -0.15 16.68 3.88
C LEU A 177 -0.18 18.19 4.14
N ARG A 178 0.99 18.83 4.20
CA ARG A 178 1.09 20.29 4.34
C ARG A 178 0.40 21.01 3.19
N TRP A 179 0.67 20.59 1.96
CA TRP A 179 0.02 21.17 0.80
C TRP A 179 -1.52 21.00 0.83
N LEU A 180 -2.01 19.81 1.17
CA LEU A 180 -3.44 19.52 1.26
C LEU A 180 -4.13 20.29 2.40
N MET A 181 -3.49 20.40 3.56
CA MET A 181 -4.12 20.94 4.77
C MET A 181 -3.95 22.47 4.87
N GLU A 182 -2.78 23.00 4.54
CA GLU A 182 -2.49 24.44 4.64
C GLU A 182 -2.84 25.21 3.36
N GLU A 183 -2.43 24.72 2.18
CA GLU A 183 -2.65 25.47 0.94
C GLU A 183 -4.05 25.26 0.36
N LYS A 184 -4.57 24.03 0.40
CA LYS A 184 -5.94 23.72 -0.05
C LYS A 184 -6.99 23.94 1.04
N GLY A 185 -6.58 24.00 2.32
CA GLY A 185 -7.49 24.20 3.44
C GLY A 185 -8.39 23.00 3.74
N TRP A 186 -7.97 21.78 3.38
CA TRP A 186 -8.77 20.58 3.59
C TRP A 186 -8.68 20.09 5.04
N GLU A 187 -9.82 19.68 5.59
CA GLU A 187 -9.92 19.22 6.98
C GLU A 187 -9.65 17.72 7.12
N THR A 188 -8.75 17.36 8.03
CA THR A 188 -8.48 15.97 8.42
C THR A 188 -9.50 15.46 9.44
N ASN A 189 -9.66 14.14 9.54
CA ASN A 189 -10.40 13.48 10.62
C ASN A 189 -9.64 12.27 11.15
N TRP A 190 -10.20 11.59 12.16
CA TRP A 190 -9.61 10.41 12.80
C TRP A 190 -9.03 9.36 11.84
N ARG A 191 -9.63 9.15 10.65
CA ARG A 191 -9.16 8.19 9.64
C ARG A 191 -7.81 8.55 9.04
N THR A 192 -7.48 9.84 8.98
CA THR A 192 -6.15 10.30 8.50
C THR A 192 -5.07 9.84 9.48
N GLY A 193 -5.35 9.93 10.79
CA GLY A 193 -4.49 9.40 11.84
C GLY A 193 -4.33 7.89 11.73
N GLU A 194 -5.40 7.14 11.53
CA GLU A 194 -5.31 5.67 11.35
C GLU A 194 -4.45 5.31 10.13
N SER A 195 -4.62 6.06 9.04
CA SER A 195 -3.81 5.89 7.83
C SER A 195 -2.33 6.21 8.08
N ALA A 196 -2.03 7.21 8.91
CA ALA A 196 -0.66 7.50 9.36
C ALA A 196 -0.08 6.36 10.21
N GLY A 197 -0.90 5.76 11.09
CA GLY A 197 -0.52 4.57 11.87
C GLY A 197 -0.14 3.40 10.96
N LEU A 198 -1.00 3.07 10.00
CA LEU A 198 -0.73 2.05 8.97
C LEU A 198 0.52 2.37 8.12
N GLY A 199 0.81 3.64 7.88
CA GLY A 199 2.01 4.09 7.16
C GLY A 199 3.29 4.06 7.98
N GLY A 200 3.18 4.15 9.31
CA GLY A 200 4.30 4.06 10.25
C GLY A 200 5.24 5.27 10.31
N SER A 201 4.92 6.35 9.60
CA SER A 201 5.77 7.55 9.60
C SER A 201 5.58 8.36 10.88
N VAL A 202 6.57 8.31 11.77
CA VAL A 202 6.61 9.14 12.99
C VAL A 202 6.53 10.62 12.64
N GLU A 203 7.16 11.06 11.55
CA GLU A 203 7.15 12.45 11.09
C GLU A 203 5.75 12.94 10.72
N VAL A 204 4.96 12.09 10.05
CA VAL A 204 3.55 12.39 9.76
C VAL A 204 2.73 12.41 11.03
N LEU A 205 2.96 11.48 11.96
CA LEU A 205 2.28 11.50 13.24
C LEU A 205 2.60 12.81 13.98
N GLU A 206 3.87 13.17 14.18
CA GLU A 206 4.27 14.45 14.77
C GLU A 206 3.61 15.66 14.10
N TYR A 207 3.58 15.68 12.77
CA TYR A 207 2.92 16.73 12.00
C TYR A 207 1.42 16.81 12.30
N LEU A 208 0.70 15.68 12.27
CA LEU A 208 -0.74 15.64 12.56
C LEU A 208 -1.03 16.04 14.01
N ARG A 209 -0.22 15.63 15.00
CA ARG A 209 -0.39 16.02 16.40
C ARG A 209 -0.23 17.53 16.61
N GLY A 210 0.71 18.14 15.89
CA GLY A 210 0.93 19.58 15.90
C GLY A 210 -0.13 20.39 15.13
N TRP A 211 -0.95 19.71 14.32
CA TRP A 211 -2.06 20.36 13.62
C TRP A 211 -3.14 20.84 14.60
N GLY A 212 -3.71 22.02 14.30
CA GLY A 212 -4.48 22.85 15.23
C GLY A 212 -5.52 22.16 16.12
N ARG A 213 -5.79 22.78 17.29
CA ARG A 213 -6.65 22.31 18.40
C ARG A 213 -6.25 21.01 19.10
N GLY A 214 -5.14 20.39 18.70
CA GLY A 214 -4.68 19.12 19.27
C GLY A 214 -5.44 17.98 18.60
N TYR A 215 -4.82 17.41 17.56
CA TYR A 215 -5.35 16.21 16.93
C TYR A 215 -5.31 15.06 17.93
N GLU A 216 -6.48 14.57 18.35
CA GLU A 216 -6.60 13.44 19.26
C GLU A 216 -6.54 12.13 18.47
N TYR A 217 -5.54 11.30 18.77
CA TYR A 217 -5.44 9.98 18.17
C TYR A 217 -6.47 9.02 18.76
N SER A 218 -7.21 8.34 17.88
CA SER A 218 -8.00 7.17 18.23
C SER A 218 -7.10 5.95 18.42
N ARG A 219 -7.67 4.89 19.03
CA ARG A 219 -6.97 3.60 19.16
C ARG A 219 -6.55 3.00 17.81
N GLY A 220 -7.31 3.29 16.76
CA GLY A 220 -7.04 2.79 15.41
C GLY A 220 -5.69 3.25 14.84
N VAL A 221 -5.09 4.30 15.39
CA VAL A 221 -3.71 4.69 15.04
C VAL A 221 -2.70 3.70 15.60
N SER A 222 -2.87 3.28 16.86
CA SER A 222 -2.08 2.21 17.49
C SER A 222 -2.32 0.88 16.77
N ASP A 223 -3.57 0.54 16.48
CA ASP A 223 -3.93 -0.71 15.78
C ASP A 223 -3.30 -0.77 14.39
N GLY A 224 -3.34 0.34 13.64
CA GLY A 224 -2.73 0.43 12.32
C GLY A 224 -1.21 0.27 12.36
N ALA A 225 -0.54 0.94 13.31
CA ALA A 225 0.90 0.79 13.51
C ALA A 225 1.27 -0.63 13.95
N ALA A 226 0.44 -1.24 14.78
CA ALA A 226 0.64 -2.60 15.27
C ALA A 226 0.47 -3.63 14.13
N ARG A 227 -0.58 -3.49 13.32
CA ARG A 227 -0.91 -4.36 12.18
C ARG A 227 0.19 -4.44 11.13
N GLU A 228 0.91 -3.34 10.91
CA GLU A 228 1.95 -3.23 9.90
C GLU A 228 3.37 -3.29 10.50
N GLY A 229 3.49 -3.57 11.81
CA GLY A 229 4.78 -3.85 12.45
C GLY A 229 5.63 -2.59 12.69
N HIS A 230 5.01 -1.42 12.70
CA HIS A 230 5.66 -0.13 12.86
C HIS A 230 5.99 0.17 14.32
N LEU A 231 6.95 -0.59 14.88
CA LEU A 231 7.35 -0.52 16.29
C LEU A 231 7.76 0.90 16.74
N GLU A 232 8.52 1.62 15.92
CA GLU A 232 8.95 2.99 16.27
C GLU A 232 7.78 3.99 16.29
N ALA A 233 6.81 3.83 15.39
CA ALA A 233 5.56 4.60 15.43
C ALA A 233 4.77 4.28 16.70
N LEU A 234 4.65 3.00 17.06
CA LEU A 234 3.94 2.60 18.27
C LEU A 234 4.63 3.09 19.56
N LYS A 235 5.98 3.08 19.61
CA LYS A 235 6.76 3.68 20.71
C LYS A 235 6.49 5.19 20.82
N TYR A 236 6.50 5.90 19.70
CA TYR A 236 6.16 7.33 19.67
C TYR A 236 4.74 7.57 20.21
N LEU A 237 3.75 6.83 19.70
CA LEU A 237 2.34 6.93 20.13
C LEU A 237 2.14 6.64 21.62
N ARG A 238 2.89 5.67 22.16
CA ARG A 238 2.87 5.29 23.58
C ARG A 238 3.54 6.35 24.47
N GLY A 239 4.53 7.08 23.95
CA GLY A 239 5.26 8.14 24.66
C GLY A 239 4.58 9.51 24.67
N LEU A 240 3.38 9.64 24.09
CA LEU A 240 2.62 10.90 24.10
C LEU A 240 2.04 11.21 25.50
N ASP A 241 1.61 12.46 25.67
CA ASP A 241 0.88 12.92 26.86
C ASP A 241 -0.39 13.68 26.42
N PRO A 242 -1.60 13.11 26.64
CA PRO A 242 -1.82 11.73 27.07
C PRO A 242 -1.36 10.71 26.00
N PRO A 243 -1.01 9.47 26.39
CA PRO A 243 -0.65 8.43 25.44
C PRO A 243 -1.79 8.11 24.47
N CYS A 244 -1.46 7.71 23.24
CA CYS A 244 -2.45 7.19 22.31
C CYS A 244 -3.13 5.95 22.93
N PRO A 245 -4.47 5.86 22.91
CA PRO A 245 -5.16 4.70 23.44
C PRO A 245 -4.80 3.43 22.65
N TRP A 246 -4.89 2.30 23.35
CA TRP A 246 -4.72 0.97 22.81
C TRP A 246 -5.61 -0.01 23.61
N ASP A 247 -5.92 -1.15 23.01
CA ASP A 247 -6.72 -2.22 23.64
C ASP A 247 -6.31 -3.59 23.07
N ASP A 248 -7.10 -4.63 23.38
CA ASP A 248 -6.92 -6.00 22.88
C ASP A 248 -6.86 -6.06 21.34
N GLY A 249 -7.58 -5.15 20.68
CA GLY A 249 -7.52 -4.92 19.23
C GLY A 249 -6.12 -4.56 18.72
N THR A 250 -5.30 -3.88 19.53
CA THR A 250 -3.92 -3.56 19.16
C THR A 250 -3.04 -4.82 19.16
N CYS A 251 -3.23 -5.73 20.12
CA CYS A 251 -2.51 -7.01 20.15
C CYS A 251 -2.97 -7.95 19.03
N SER A 252 -4.29 -8.07 18.79
CA SER A 252 -4.81 -8.89 17.69
C SER A 252 -4.37 -8.37 16.32
N ALA A 253 -4.30 -7.05 16.13
CA ALA A 253 -3.73 -6.44 14.94
C ALA A 253 -2.25 -6.82 14.72
N ALA A 254 -1.40 -6.71 15.77
CA ALA A 254 -0.01 -7.13 15.67
C ALA A 254 0.14 -8.63 15.37
N ALA A 255 -0.72 -9.46 15.95
CA ALA A 255 -0.77 -10.90 15.73
C ALA A 255 -1.16 -11.24 14.28
N TYR A 256 -2.18 -10.58 13.73
CA TYR A 256 -2.58 -10.71 12.32
C TYR A 256 -1.41 -10.44 11.35
N GLY A 257 -0.61 -9.42 11.63
CA GLY A 257 0.57 -9.07 10.84
C GLY A 257 1.81 -9.93 11.10
N GLY A 258 1.79 -10.80 12.12
CA GLY A 258 2.94 -11.62 12.51
C GLY A 258 4.05 -10.83 13.20
N HIS A 259 3.73 -9.69 13.80
CA HIS A 259 4.71 -8.73 14.32
C HIS A 259 5.07 -9.01 15.78
N LEU A 260 5.81 -10.09 16.02
CA LEU A 260 6.19 -10.55 17.36
C LEU A 260 6.90 -9.47 18.22
N GLU A 261 7.79 -8.67 17.64
CA GLU A 261 8.51 -7.61 18.38
C GLU A 261 7.57 -6.47 18.83
N VAL A 262 6.50 -6.21 18.06
CA VAL A 262 5.45 -5.26 18.48
C VAL A 262 4.67 -5.82 19.66
N LEU A 263 4.29 -7.09 19.61
CA LEU A 263 3.60 -7.75 20.73
C LEU A 263 4.45 -7.77 22.01
N LYS A 264 5.75 -8.10 21.91
CA LYS A 264 6.68 -8.03 23.04
C LYS A 264 6.76 -6.63 23.63
N PHE A 265 6.83 -5.60 22.79
CA PHE A 265 6.82 -4.21 23.25
C PHE A 265 5.51 -3.85 23.96
N ALA A 266 4.36 -4.18 23.37
CA ALA A 266 3.05 -3.84 23.90
C ALA A 266 2.76 -4.54 25.25
N ARG A 267 3.13 -5.83 25.35
CA ARG A 267 2.99 -6.62 26.58
C ARG A 267 4.06 -6.30 27.65
N GLY A 268 5.13 -5.61 27.27
CA GLY A 268 6.17 -5.13 28.19
C GLY A 268 5.92 -3.75 28.81
N GLN A 269 4.78 -3.08 28.52
CA GLN A 269 4.43 -1.80 29.14
C GLN A 269 3.76 -1.97 30.51
N GLU A 270 3.61 -0.86 31.23
CA GLU A 270 2.95 -0.79 32.54
C GLU A 270 1.80 0.24 32.53
N PRO A 271 0.52 -0.18 32.62
CA PRO A 271 0.06 -1.57 32.52
C PRO A 271 0.29 -2.15 31.12
N PRO A 272 0.40 -3.48 30.98
CA PRO A 272 0.62 -4.11 29.69
C PRO A 272 -0.63 -3.96 28.82
N CYS A 273 -0.45 -3.84 27.50
CA CYS A 273 -1.58 -3.81 26.56
C CYS A 273 -2.43 -5.08 26.75
N PRO A 274 -3.76 -4.97 26.92
CA PRO A 274 -4.61 -6.15 27.07
C PRO A 274 -4.55 -7.00 25.79
N TRP A 275 -4.91 -8.27 25.94
CA TRP A 275 -5.04 -9.24 24.87
C TRP A 275 -6.17 -10.21 25.23
N ASP A 276 -6.65 -10.94 24.25
CA ASP A 276 -7.72 -11.92 24.37
C ASP A 276 -7.53 -13.03 23.32
N GLU A 277 -8.53 -13.90 23.18
CA GLU A 277 -8.51 -15.04 22.28
C GLU A 277 -8.28 -14.62 20.82
N TRP A 278 -8.71 -13.41 20.44
CA TRP A 278 -8.50 -12.85 19.10
C TRP A 278 -7.01 -12.69 18.76
N THR A 279 -6.14 -12.52 19.76
CA THR A 279 -4.69 -12.47 19.52
C THR A 279 -4.15 -13.81 19.01
N CYS A 280 -4.59 -14.94 19.59
CA CYS A 280 -4.22 -16.26 19.07
C CYS A 280 -4.95 -16.59 17.76
N TYR A 281 -6.23 -16.23 17.66
CA TYR A 281 -7.07 -16.40 16.47
C TYR A 281 -6.41 -15.76 15.23
N GLU A 282 -6.01 -14.49 15.31
CA GLU A 282 -5.43 -13.75 14.19
C GLU A 282 -4.02 -14.24 13.83
N ALA A 283 -3.22 -14.64 14.83
CA ALA A 283 -1.94 -15.29 14.58
C ALA A 283 -2.09 -16.64 13.87
N ALA A 284 -3.12 -17.42 14.24
CA ALA A 284 -3.44 -18.70 13.62
C ALA A 284 -3.91 -18.53 12.17
N TYR A 285 -4.83 -17.59 11.92
CA TYR A 285 -5.26 -17.20 10.58
C TYR A 285 -4.08 -16.82 9.68
N GLY A 286 -3.19 -15.97 10.18
CA GLY A 286 -2.01 -15.51 9.43
C GLY A 286 -0.88 -16.54 9.32
N GLY A 287 -0.97 -17.68 10.02
CA GLY A 287 0.08 -18.71 10.04
C GLY A 287 1.33 -18.36 10.84
N HIS A 288 1.24 -17.38 11.74
CA HIS A 288 2.36 -16.82 12.48
C HIS A 288 2.70 -17.68 13.70
N LEU A 289 3.30 -18.84 13.44
CA LEU A 289 3.63 -19.84 14.46
C LEU A 289 4.58 -19.33 15.56
N ASP A 290 5.47 -18.41 15.24
CA ASP A 290 6.36 -17.77 16.22
C ASP A 290 5.60 -16.89 17.21
N VAL A 291 4.57 -16.16 16.73
CA VAL A 291 3.64 -15.41 17.59
C VAL A 291 2.86 -16.36 18.50
N LEU A 292 2.29 -17.44 17.97
CA LEU A 292 1.56 -18.44 18.78
C LEU A 292 2.45 -19.08 19.86
N LYS A 293 3.67 -19.48 19.51
CA LYS A 293 4.65 -20.03 20.46
C LYS A 293 4.98 -19.04 21.56
N TRP A 294 5.21 -17.79 21.19
CA TRP A 294 5.50 -16.76 22.17
C TRP A 294 4.29 -16.48 23.06
N ALA A 295 3.09 -16.30 22.51
CA ALA A 295 1.86 -16.01 23.26
C ALA A 295 1.55 -17.12 24.29
N ARG A 296 1.80 -18.38 23.92
CA ARG A 296 1.67 -19.54 24.81
C ARG A 296 2.69 -19.57 25.95
N SER A 297 3.88 -19.02 25.74
CA SER A 297 4.98 -19.02 26.73
C SER A 297 4.84 -18.00 27.86
N GLN A 298 3.80 -17.16 27.81
CA GLN A 298 3.59 -16.04 28.73
C GLN A 298 2.82 -16.49 29.99
N ASP A 299 2.84 -15.67 31.05
CA ASP A 299 2.17 -15.96 32.33
C ASP A 299 1.33 -14.76 32.84
N PRO A 300 -0.02 -14.86 32.88
CA PRO A 300 -0.79 -15.95 32.31
C PRO A 300 -0.64 -15.94 30.77
N PRO A 301 -0.73 -17.12 30.15
CA PRO A 301 -0.64 -17.23 28.70
C PRO A 301 -1.84 -16.59 28.01
N CYS A 302 -1.65 -16.15 26.76
CA CYS A 302 -2.74 -15.62 25.96
C CYS A 302 -3.83 -16.71 25.80
N PRO A 303 -5.11 -16.37 26.03
CA PRO A 303 -6.18 -17.34 25.88
C PRO A 303 -6.37 -17.68 24.40
N TRP A 304 -7.03 -18.81 24.16
CA TRP A 304 -7.47 -19.28 22.85
C TRP A 304 -8.80 -20.01 23.00
N ASP A 305 -9.46 -20.28 21.89
CA ASP A 305 -10.71 -21.03 21.82
C ASP A 305 -10.73 -21.98 20.61
N ASP A 306 -11.85 -22.66 20.39
CA ASP A 306 -12.06 -23.55 19.24
C ASP A 306 -12.00 -22.83 17.88
N GLY A 307 -12.35 -21.54 17.85
CA GLY A 307 -12.17 -20.67 16.69
C GLY A 307 -10.71 -20.58 16.24
N THR A 308 -9.76 -20.62 17.16
CA THR A 308 -8.32 -20.52 16.86
C THR A 308 -7.84 -21.66 15.93
N CYS A 309 -8.31 -22.89 16.13
CA CYS A 309 -7.98 -24.01 15.23
C CYS A 309 -8.66 -23.87 13.86
N SER A 310 -9.91 -23.41 13.84
CA SER A 310 -10.67 -23.19 12.61
C SER A 310 -10.00 -22.13 11.73
N GLU A 311 -9.42 -21.09 12.32
CA GLU A 311 -8.67 -20.08 11.58
C GLU A 311 -7.32 -20.56 11.07
N ALA A 312 -6.58 -21.35 11.85
CA ALA A 312 -5.37 -22.00 11.33
C ALA A 312 -5.70 -22.85 10.08
N ALA A 313 -6.86 -23.51 10.10
CA ALA A 313 -7.33 -24.30 8.96
C ALA A 313 -7.78 -23.42 7.79
N TYR A 314 -8.54 -22.35 8.06
CA TYR A 314 -8.97 -21.37 7.06
C TYR A 314 -7.79 -20.67 6.36
N GLY A 315 -6.75 -20.31 7.12
CA GLY A 315 -5.52 -19.71 6.61
C GLY A 315 -4.53 -20.71 6.00
N GLY A 316 -4.86 -22.01 5.98
CA GLY A 316 -4.05 -23.05 5.35
C GLY A 316 -2.78 -23.42 6.13
N SER A 317 -2.68 -22.98 7.38
CA SER A 317 -1.49 -23.10 8.21
C SER A 317 -1.46 -24.39 9.00
N LEU A 318 -1.18 -25.49 8.30
CA LEU A 318 -1.07 -26.83 8.88
C LEU A 318 -0.10 -26.89 10.07
N GLU A 319 1.01 -26.17 10.01
CA GLU A 319 2.01 -26.17 11.10
C GLU A 319 1.51 -25.43 12.35
N ALA A 320 0.72 -24.36 12.18
CA ALA A 320 0.05 -23.70 13.29
C ALA A 320 -1.00 -24.63 13.92
N LEU A 321 -1.80 -25.32 13.10
CA LEU A 321 -2.80 -26.26 13.57
C LEU A 321 -2.18 -27.44 14.34
N LYS A 322 -1.11 -28.05 13.81
CA LYS A 322 -0.34 -29.09 14.53
C LYS A 322 0.22 -28.57 15.85
N PHE A 323 0.75 -27.34 15.86
CA PHE A 323 1.26 -26.73 17.08
C PHE A 323 0.16 -26.58 18.13
N LEU A 324 -0.98 -25.97 17.79
CA LEU A 324 -2.12 -25.76 18.68
C LEU A 324 -2.61 -27.08 19.30
N ARG A 325 -2.63 -28.16 18.50
CA ARG A 325 -3.03 -29.51 18.92
C ARG A 325 -2.00 -30.25 19.77
N SER A 326 -0.73 -29.84 19.72
CA SER A 326 0.35 -30.45 20.50
C SER A 326 0.53 -29.87 21.91
N GLN A 327 -0.23 -28.84 22.29
CA GLN A 327 -0.10 -28.16 23.58
C GLN A 327 -0.80 -28.94 24.71
N ASP A 328 -0.49 -28.62 25.96
CA ASP A 328 -1.10 -29.22 27.16
C ASP A 328 -1.63 -28.12 28.11
N PRO A 329 -2.97 -27.95 28.25
CA PRO A 329 -4.00 -28.62 27.46
C PRO A 329 -3.96 -28.18 25.98
N PRO A 330 -4.42 -29.03 25.04
CA PRO A 330 -4.47 -28.66 23.63
C PRO A 330 -5.49 -27.53 23.42
N CYS A 331 -5.32 -26.76 22.34
CA CYS A 331 -6.35 -25.84 21.90
C CYS A 331 -7.64 -26.64 21.64
N PRO A 332 -8.79 -26.22 22.21
CA PRO A 332 -10.08 -26.75 21.81
C PRO A 332 -10.22 -26.68 20.30
N TRP A 333 -10.96 -27.62 19.72
CA TRP A 333 -11.25 -27.59 18.29
C TRP A 333 -12.54 -28.33 18.02
N ILE A 334 -13.26 -27.87 16.99
CA ILE A 334 -14.39 -28.59 16.41
C ILE A 334 -13.92 -29.08 15.05
N ARG A 335 -13.70 -30.39 14.92
CA ARG A 335 -13.13 -31.00 13.71
C ARG A 335 -13.92 -30.63 12.45
N SER A 336 -15.25 -30.64 12.51
CA SER A 336 -16.11 -30.27 11.38
C SER A 336 -15.91 -28.84 10.94
N ASP A 337 -15.72 -27.92 11.88
CA ASP A 337 -15.58 -26.49 11.61
C ASP A 337 -14.20 -26.21 11.01
N CYS A 338 -13.15 -26.83 11.55
CA CYS A 338 -11.80 -26.78 10.98
C CYS A 338 -11.77 -27.36 9.56
N ARG A 339 -12.45 -28.48 9.32
CA ARG A 339 -12.54 -29.11 8.01
C ARG A 339 -13.29 -28.22 7.01
N ALA A 340 -14.45 -27.69 7.39
CA ALA A 340 -15.24 -26.79 6.56
C ALA A 340 -14.48 -25.48 6.24
N ALA A 341 -13.75 -24.94 7.22
CA ALA A 341 -12.91 -23.76 7.03
C ALA A 341 -11.80 -24.00 5.99
N ALA A 342 -11.11 -25.14 6.07
CA ALA A 342 -10.10 -25.51 5.07
C ALA A 342 -10.70 -25.77 3.68
N GLU A 343 -11.92 -26.31 3.60
CA GLU A 343 -12.66 -26.48 2.32
C GLU A 343 -13.05 -25.14 1.69
N LEU A 344 -13.52 -24.18 2.48
CA LEU A 344 -13.89 -22.85 2.01
C LEU A 344 -12.70 -22.09 1.39
N SER A 345 -11.48 -22.35 1.88
CA SER A 345 -10.23 -21.72 1.41
C SER A 345 -9.41 -22.60 0.46
N ASP A 346 -9.92 -23.77 0.06
CA ASP A 346 -9.27 -24.72 -0.87
C ASP A 346 -7.87 -25.20 -0.40
N HIS A 347 -7.77 -25.55 0.89
CA HIS A 347 -6.52 -26.01 1.52
C HIS A 347 -6.49 -27.54 1.73
N GLN A 348 -6.36 -28.28 0.62
CA GLN A 348 -6.41 -29.76 0.63
C GLN A 348 -5.42 -30.43 1.59
N HIS A 349 -4.20 -29.91 1.73
CA HIS A 349 -3.20 -30.46 2.66
C HIS A 349 -3.61 -30.37 4.13
N VAL A 350 -4.43 -29.37 4.49
CA VAL A 350 -5.02 -29.25 5.83
C VAL A 350 -6.17 -30.25 5.98
N ILE A 351 -7.05 -30.35 4.98
CA ILE A 351 -8.18 -31.30 4.98
C ILE A 351 -7.65 -32.73 5.16
N ASP A 352 -6.66 -33.13 4.36
CA ASP A 352 -6.07 -34.47 4.40
C ASP A 352 -5.51 -34.80 5.79
N TRP A 353 -4.93 -33.81 6.48
CA TRP A 353 -4.41 -33.98 7.82
C TRP A 353 -5.52 -34.04 8.88
N ILE A 354 -6.55 -33.21 8.76
CA ILE A 354 -7.73 -33.24 9.65
C ILE A 354 -8.45 -34.59 9.52
N ASP A 355 -8.59 -35.12 8.31
CA ASP A 355 -9.25 -36.40 8.02
C ASP A 355 -8.48 -37.60 8.60
N GLN A 356 -7.19 -37.45 8.91
CA GLN A 356 -6.37 -38.46 9.59
C GLN A 356 -6.46 -38.43 11.13
N GLN A 357 -7.06 -37.40 11.73
CA GLN A 357 -7.20 -37.34 13.19
C GLN A 357 -8.36 -38.22 13.69
N GLU A 358 -8.30 -38.68 14.93
CA GLU A 358 -9.42 -39.41 15.56
C GLU A 358 -10.49 -38.42 16.05
N ASP A 359 -11.77 -38.79 15.97
CA ASP A 359 -12.85 -37.98 16.55
C ASP A 359 -12.80 -38.10 18.08
N GLU A 360 -12.25 -37.08 18.74
CA GLU A 360 -12.19 -37.00 20.21
C GLU A 360 -13.60 -36.97 20.86
N SER A 361 -14.68 -36.80 20.08
CA SER A 361 -16.06 -36.89 20.54
C SER A 361 -16.54 -38.32 20.85
N ASP A 362 -15.79 -39.36 20.47
CA ASP A 362 -16.16 -40.77 20.72
C ASP A 362 -15.48 -41.38 21.97
N THR A 363 -14.71 -40.59 22.74
CA THR A 363 -13.92 -41.10 23.89
C THR A 363 -14.45 -40.81 25.30
N GLU A 364 -15.72 -40.42 25.45
CA GLU A 364 -16.39 -40.43 26.77
C GLU A 364 -17.51 -41.50 26.81
N TYR A 365 -17.17 -42.69 27.32
CA TYR A 365 -18.11 -43.72 27.75
C TYR A 365 -17.94 -44.04 29.23
#